data_AF-A0A970DKT0-F1
#
_entry.id   AF-A0A970DKT0-F1
#
_cell.length_a   1.000
_cell.length_b   1.000
_cell.length_c   1.000
_cell.angle_alpha   90.00
_cell.angle_beta   90.00
_cell.angle_gamma   90.00
#
_symmetry.space_group_name_H-M   'P 1'
#
loop_
_entity.id
_entity.type
_entity.pdbx_description
1 polymer ?
#
loop_
_entity_poly.entity_id
_entity_poly.type
_entity_poly.pdbx_seq_one_letter_code
_entity_poly.pdbx_strand_id
1 'polypeptide(L)' 'MKKTFYFLMFLLLSFAFVGCNGKDDRIVIRYANWNLGTPESLDTNMERLMINEFMKKYPEIKIEIIERPK' A
#
# COMPACT_ATOMS: atom_id res chain seq x y z
N MET A 1 18.04 -7.39 38.16
CA MET A 1 18.79 -7.77 36.94
C MET A 1 17.94 -8.48 35.88
N LYS A 2 17.07 -9.45 36.23
CA LYS A 2 16.18 -10.09 35.24
C LYS A 2 15.16 -9.13 34.60
N LYS A 3 14.54 -8.24 35.41
CA LYS A 3 13.58 -7.23 34.93
C LYS A 3 14.20 -6.19 33.99
N THR A 4 15.43 -5.77 34.27
CA THR A 4 16.19 -4.84 33.42
C THR A 4 16.64 -5.51 32.11
N PHE A 5 16.91 -6.82 32.14
CA PHE A 5 17.23 -7.61 30.95
C PHE A 5 16.03 -7.72 29.99
N TYR A 6 14.82 -7.98 30.51
CA TYR A 6 13.61 -8.01 29.68
C TYR A 6 13.30 -6.65 29.04
N PHE A 7 13.52 -5.55 29.76
CA PHE A 7 13.33 -4.20 29.22
C PHE A 7 14.31 -3.92 28.06
N LEU A 8 15.58 -4.29 28.21
CA LEU A 8 16.59 -4.16 27.17
C LEU A 8 16.26 -5.03 25.94
N MET A 9 15.78 -6.26 26.16
CA MET A 9 15.38 -7.16 25.08
C MET A 9 14.19 -6.63 24.27
N PHE A 10 13.21 -6.03 24.95
CA PHE A 10 12.06 -5.39 24.29
C PHE A 10 12.47 -4.14 23.50
N LEU A 11 13.42 -3.36 24.02
CA LEU A 11 14.00 -2.21 23.34
C LEU A 11 14.80 -2.61 22.09
N LEU A 12 15.50 -3.75 22.11
CA LEU A 12 16.23 -4.24 20.93
C LEU A 12 15.30 -4.85 19.87
N LEU A 13 14.18 -5.43 20.28
CA LEU A 13 13.21 -6.02 19.36
C LEU A 13 12.50 -4.97 18.49
N SER A 14 12.27 -3.76 18.99
CA SER A 14 11.67 -2.69 18.20
C SER A 14 12.54 -2.24 17.02
N PHE A 15 13.87 -2.31 17.16
CA PHE A 15 14.78 -2.00 16.05
C PHE A 15 14.78 -3.06 14.94
N ALA A 16 14.38 -4.30 15.23
CA ALA A 16 14.28 -5.36 14.22
C ALA A 16 13.16 -5.08 13.19
N PHE A 17 12.13 -4.31 13.56
CA PHE A 17 11.01 -3.97 12.68
C PHE A 17 11.24 -2.72 11.81
N VAL A 18 12.30 -1.94 12.05
CA VAL A 18 12.58 -0.69 11.32
C VAL A 18 13.33 -0.93 10.00
N GLY A 19 13.86 -2.14 9.78
CA GLY A 19 14.76 -2.44 8.66
C GLY A 19 14.11 -2.74 7.31
N CYS A 20 12.78 -2.84 7.21
CA CYS A 20 12.13 -3.21 5.96
C CYS A 20 11.83 -1.96 5.11
N ASN A 21 12.85 -1.40 4.45
CA ASN A 21 12.69 -0.38 3.40
C ASN A 21 12.76 -1.07 2.02
N GLY A 22 11.73 -1.86 1.71
CA GLY A 22 11.60 -2.54 0.43
C GLY A 22 11.34 -1.53 -0.69
N LYS A 23 12.22 -1.47 -1.69
CA LYS A 23 11.88 -0.83 -2.96
C LYS A 23 10.76 -1.63 -3.61
N ASP A 24 9.74 -0.95 -4.09
CA ASP A 24 8.62 -1.56 -4.78
C ASP A 24 9.06 -1.89 -6.22
N ASP A 25 9.51 -3.12 -6.45
CA ASP A 25 10.03 -3.59 -7.74
C ASP A 25 8.92 -4.03 -8.72
N ARG A 26 7.65 -3.74 -8.40
CA ARG A 26 6.50 -4.11 -9.23
C ARG A 26 6.41 -3.28 -10.51
N ILE A 27 5.71 -3.84 -11.51
CA ILE A 27 5.35 -3.11 -12.72
C ILE A 27 4.28 -2.07 -12.35
N VAL A 28 4.56 -0.78 -12.56
CA VAL A 28 3.63 0.30 -12.24
C VAL A 28 2.95 0.84 -13.51
N ILE A 29 1.63 0.72 -13.57
CA ILE A 29 0.79 1.32 -14.61
C ILE A 29 0.19 2.61 -14.06
N ARG A 30 0.50 3.73 -14.70
CA ARG A 30 -0.07 5.04 -14.36
C ARG A 30 -1.33 5.28 -15.18
N TYR A 31 -2.48 5.34 -14.52
CA TYR A 31 -3.78 5.40 -15.16
C TYR A 31 -4.46 6.74 -14.89
N ALA A 32 -4.53 7.60 -15.90
CA ALA A 32 -5.23 8.87 -15.82
C ALA A 32 -6.65 8.73 -16.39
N ASN A 33 -7.67 8.88 -15.53
CA ASN A 33 -9.07 8.86 -15.95
C ASN A 33 -9.89 9.86 -15.12
N TRP A 34 -10.81 10.55 -15.79
CA TRP A 34 -11.68 11.58 -15.21
C TRP A 34 -13.05 11.06 -14.75
N ASN A 35 -13.40 9.80 -15.06
CA ASN A 35 -14.70 9.19 -14.74
C ASN A 35 -14.68 8.35 -13.45
N LEU A 36 -13.55 8.28 -12.75
CA LEU A 36 -13.37 7.44 -11.56
C LEU A 36 -14.07 7.98 -10.29
N GLY A 37 -14.71 9.14 -10.38
CA GLY A 37 -15.37 9.79 -9.24
C GLY A 37 -14.41 10.10 -8.09
N THR A 38 -14.94 10.52 -6.94
CA THR A 38 -14.11 10.74 -5.75
C THR A 38 -13.63 9.39 -5.19
N PRO A 39 -12.45 9.32 -4.55
CA PRO A 39 -12.01 8.12 -3.85
C PRO A 39 -13.00 7.64 -2.78
N GLU A 40 -13.81 8.54 -2.23
CA GLU A 40 -14.86 8.24 -1.25
C GLU A 40 -16.02 7.42 -1.86
N SER A 41 -16.14 7.38 -3.19
CA SER A 41 -17.13 6.58 -3.92
C SER A 41 -16.63 5.19 -4.32
N LEU A 42 -15.54 4.70 -3.71
CA LEU A 42 -14.89 3.41 -3.97
C LEU A 42 -15.85 2.23 -4.09
N ASP A 43 -16.91 2.20 -3.27
CA ASP A 43 -17.89 1.10 -3.24
C ASP A 43 -18.93 1.15 -4.37
N THR A 44 -19.03 2.27 -5.09
CA THR A 44 -20.02 2.47 -6.17
C THR A 44 -19.38 2.66 -7.55
N ASN A 45 -18.09 2.96 -7.62
CA ASN A 45 -17.40 3.11 -8.89
C ASN A 45 -16.93 1.73 -9.43
N MET A 46 -17.65 1.22 -10.42
CA MET A 46 -17.36 -0.08 -11.05
C MET A 46 -15.93 -0.21 -11.57
N GLU A 47 -15.36 0.87 -12.09
CA GLU A 47 -14.02 0.84 -12.66
C GLU A 47 -12.94 0.73 -11.58
N ARG A 48 -13.11 1.40 -10.44
CA ARG A 48 -12.24 1.19 -9.27
C ARG A 48 -12.33 -0.24 -8.73
N LEU A 49 -13.54 -0.80 -8.69
CA LEU A 49 -13.74 -2.21 -8.30
C LEU A 49 -13.02 -3.16 -9.26
N MET A 50 -13.12 -2.93 -10.57
CA MET A 50 -12.39 -3.71 -11.58
C MET A 50 -10.87 -3.59 -11.44
N ILE A 51 -10.35 -2.37 -11.22
CA ILE A 51 -8.92 -2.13 -10.98
C ILE A 51 -8.45 -2.89 -9.74
N ASN A 52 -9.24 -2.89 -8.66
CA ASN A 52 -8.92 -3.62 -7.44
C ASN A 52 -8.89 -5.14 -7.66
N GLU A 53 -9.88 -5.70 -8.34
CA GLU A 53 -9.89 -7.14 -8.67
C GLU A 53 -8.76 -7.52 -9.62
N PHE A 54 -8.40 -6.64 -10.56
CA PHE A 54 -7.24 -6.82 -11.42
C PHE A 54 -5.93 -6.90 -10.62
N MET A 55 -5.70 -5.97 -9.68
CA MET A 55 -4.52 -5.99 -8.83
C MET A 55 -4.48 -7.18 -7.86
N LYS A 56 -5.65 -7.71 -7.45
CA LYS A 56 -5.71 -8.97 -6.68
C LYS A 56 -5.30 -10.17 -7.53
N LYS A 57 -5.71 -10.20 -8.79
CA LYS A 57 -5.40 -11.29 -9.72
C LYS A 57 -3.93 -11.27 -10.18
N TYR A 58 -3.33 -10.08 -10.28
CA TYR A 58 -1.95 -9.86 -10.74
C TYR A 58 -1.16 -9.06 -9.69
N PRO A 59 -0.70 -9.70 -8.61
CA PRO A 59 -0.06 -9.01 -7.48
C PRO A 59 1.28 -8.33 -7.84
N GLU A 60 1.91 -8.73 -8.95
CA GLU A 60 3.11 -8.13 -9.51
C GLU A 60 2.87 -6.79 -10.23
N ILE A 61 1.61 -6.41 -10.45
CA ILE A 61 1.23 -5.17 -11.12
C ILE A 61 0.58 -4.22 -10.11
N LYS A 62 1.05 -2.98 -10.10
CA LYS A 62 0.47 -1.87 -9.33
C LYS A 62 -0.16 -0.86 -10.29
N ILE A 63 -1.41 -0.49 -10.05
CA ILE A 63 -2.08 0.59 -10.80
C ILE A 63 -2.13 1.84 -9.93
N GLU A 64 -1.54 2.92 -10.42
CA GLU A 64 -1.58 4.24 -9.79
C GLU A 64 -2.54 5.14 -10.55
N ILE A 65 -3.67 5.46 -9.92
CA ILE A 65 -4.69 6.35 -10.49
C ILE A 65 -4.21 7.79 -10.34
N ILE A 66 -4.11 8.50 -11.46
CA ILE A 66 -3.81 9.93 -11.49
C ILE A 66 -5.13 10.69 -11.52
N GLU A 67 -5.47 11.29 -10.38
CA GLU A 67 -6.65 12.15 -10.25
C GLU A 67 -6.46 13.49 -10.97
N ARG A 68 -7.57 14.15 -11.32
CA ARG A 68 -7.52 15.51 -11.87
C ARG A 68 -6.89 16.46 -10.85
N PRO A 69 -5.93 17.33 -11.25
CA PRO A 69 -5.47 18.43 -10.41
C PRO A 69 -6.66 19.31 -9.99
N LYS A 70 -6.71 19.72 -8.72
CA LYS A 70 -7.74 20.65 -8.21
C LYS A 70 -7.52 22.06 -8.72
#